data_AF-A0A7X5SAT1-F1
#
_entry.id   AF-A0A7X5SAT1-F1
#
_cell.length_a   1.000
_cell.length_b   1.000
_cell.length_c   1.000
_cell.angle_alpha   90.00
_cell.angle_beta   90.00
_cell.angle_gamma   90.00
#
_symmetry.space_group_name_H-M   'P 1'
#
loop_
_entity.id
_entity.type
_entity.pdbx_description
1 polymer ?
#
loop_
_entity_poly.entity_id
_entity_poly.type
_entity_poly.pdbx_seq_one_letter_code
_entity_poly.pdbx_strand_id
1 'polypeptide(L)'
;MIDLVGELIIAVAGTNANAQRTGDAQLLESASILAGLVEEVRESALQLRMVKIGGTFSRFQRVVHDVARELGKDIALVVAGEDTELDKSVVEKIGDPLTHLVRNAMDHGIEPADVRVARGKPARGTVGLNAYHDSGSIVIQITDDGGGLNRDRILAKALERGLIEPGRQLSDREVFAMIFEPGFSTAEKVTNLSGRGVGMDVVKRNITALRGTVEIDSSAGVGTTISVRLPLTLAIINGFQVGVGKSVFVVPLDVVEECVEFTPDYASDYIDLRGSVLPYVRLRELFALGGRTPARESIVVIRQGAQRFGLVVDTLLGEWQTVIKPLSKVFAQVKGISGSSILGSGDVALI
;
A
#
# COMPACT_ATOMS: atom_id res chain seq x y z
N MET A 1 2.54 19.53 16.31
CA MET A 1 1.53 20.19 15.44
C MET A 1 0.68 19.18 14.71
N ILE A 2 1.25 18.18 14.01
CA ILE A 2 0.50 17.14 13.29
C ILE A 2 -0.30 16.21 14.19
N ASP A 3 0.25 15.79 15.34
CA ASP A 3 -0.51 15.01 16.32
C ASP A 3 -1.75 15.78 16.80
N LEU A 4 -1.61 17.09 16.97
CA LEU A 4 -2.68 17.99 17.38
C LEU A 4 -3.74 18.15 16.27
N VAL A 5 -3.34 18.23 15.00
CA VAL A 5 -4.28 18.23 13.86
C VAL A 5 -5.02 16.89 13.77
N GLY A 6 -4.32 15.77 13.99
CA GLY A 6 -4.94 14.45 14.08
C GLY A 6 -5.96 14.37 15.22
N GLU A 7 -5.58 14.83 16.42
CA GLU A 7 -6.47 14.93 17.58
C GLU A 7 -7.65 15.87 17.33
N LEU A 8 -7.47 16.93 16.54
CA LEU A 8 -8.53 17.86 16.17
C LEU A 8 -9.55 17.21 15.22
N ILE A 9 -9.09 16.44 14.23
CA ILE A 9 -9.96 15.64 13.34
C ILE A 9 -10.78 14.65 14.18
N ILE A 10 -10.13 14.01 15.15
CA ILE A 10 -10.76 13.06 16.07
C ILE A 10 -11.82 13.76 16.94
N ALA A 11 -11.50 14.92 17.50
CA ALA A 11 -12.43 15.70 18.32
C ALA A 11 -13.64 16.21 17.51
N VAL A 12 -13.42 16.64 16.27
CA VAL A 12 -14.50 17.02 15.33
C VAL A 12 -15.39 15.83 15.01
N ALA A 13 -14.82 14.66 14.73
CA ALA A 13 -15.59 13.45 14.44
C ALA A 13 -16.49 13.07 15.64
N GLY A 14 -15.96 13.14 16.86
CA GLY A 14 -16.74 12.93 18.08
C GLY A 14 -17.84 13.99 18.28
N THR A 15 -17.55 15.25 17.99
CA THR A 15 -18.52 16.36 18.05
C THR A 15 -19.67 16.12 17.07
N ASN A 16 -19.37 15.71 15.84
CA ASN A 16 -20.36 15.46 14.80
C ASN A 16 -21.24 14.24 15.15
N ALA A 17 -20.64 13.16 15.67
CA ALA A 17 -21.38 11.99 16.14
C ALA A 17 -22.34 12.34 17.29
N ASN A 18 -21.92 13.18 18.23
CA ASN A 18 -22.78 13.64 19.31
C ASN A 18 -23.91 14.56 18.79
N ALA A 19 -23.62 15.43 17.83
CA ALA A 19 -24.62 16.29 17.19
C ALA A 19 -25.71 15.48 16.46
N GLN A 20 -25.32 14.39 15.78
CA GLN A 20 -26.28 13.48 15.15
C GLN A 20 -27.17 12.78 16.17
N ARG A 21 -26.62 12.35 17.31
CA ARG A 21 -27.38 11.69 18.38
C ARG A 21 -28.41 12.59 19.04
N THR A 22 -28.11 13.88 19.17
CA THR A 22 -29.05 14.85 19.76
C THR A 22 -30.14 15.29 18.79
N GLY A 23 -29.92 15.18 17.48
CA GLY A 23 -30.89 15.59 16.45
C GLY A 23 -31.11 17.10 16.36
N ASP A 24 -30.23 17.89 16.98
CA ASP A 24 -30.29 19.35 17.01
C ASP A 24 -29.69 19.92 15.71
N ALA A 25 -30.54 20.57 14.91
CA ALA A 25 -30.15 21.13 13.62
C ALA A 25 -29.06 22.21 13.73
N GLN A 26 -29.10 23.04 14.78
CA GLN A 26 -28.13 24.13 14.97
C GLN A 26 -26.77 23.58 15.41
N LEU A 27 -26.78 22.51 16.22
CA LEU A 27 -25.56 21.80 16.61
C LEU A 27 -24.94 21.05 15.41
N LEU A 28 -25.76 20.43 14.57
CA LEU A 28 -25.31 19.77 13.32
C LEU A 28 -24.65 20.77 12.36
N GLU A 29 -25.26 21.93 12.16
CA GLU A 29 -24.68 22.99 11.34
C GLU A 29 -23.34 23.49 11.91
N SER A 30 -23.29 23.75 13.22
CA SER A 30 -22.06 24.18 13.90
C SER A 30 -20.94 23.13 13.80
N ALA A 31 -21.29 21.85 13.97
CA ALA A 31 -20.33 20.74 13.84
C ALA A 31 -19.81 20.61 12.40
N SER A 32 -20.66 20.82 11.39
CA SER A 32 -20.26 20.83 9.98
C SER A 32 -19.30 21.97 9.67
N ILE A 33 -19.54 23.18 10.19
CA ILE A 33 -18.64 24.34 10.02
C ILE A 33 -17.28 24.05 10.65
N LEU A 34 -17.26 23.52 11.89
CA LEU A 34 -16.00 23.13 12.54
C LEU A 34 -15.25 22.08 11.74
N ALA A 35 -15.94 21.09 11.16
CA ALA A 35 -15.30 20.09 10.31
C ALA A 35 -14.61 20.71 9.09
N GLY A 36 -15.26 21.67 8.43
CA GLY A 36 -14.66 22.41 7.31
C GLY A 36 -13.40 23.18 7.72
N LEU A 37 -13.46 23.96 8.81
CA LEU A 37 -12.31 24.74 9.28
C LEU A 37 -11.12 23.87 9.69
N VAL A 38 -11.39 22.73 10.33
CA VAL A 38 -10.33 21.78 10.71
C VAL A 38 -9.68 21.15 9.48
N GLU A 39 -10.46 20.91 8.43
CA GLU A 39 -9.95 20.42 7.16
C GLU A 39 -9.04 21.45 6.47
N GLU A 40 -9.40 22.73 6.48
CA GLU A 40 -8.55 23.82 5.96
C GLU A 40 -7.23 23.95 6.74
N VAL A 41 -7.29 23.85 8.08
CA VAL A 41 -6.10 23.85 8.93
C VAL A 41 -5.23 22.63 8.63
N ARG A 42 -5.84 21.47 8.36
CA ARG A 42 -5.14 20.24 7.99
C ARG A 42 -4.40 20.39 6.66
N GLU A 43 -5.07 20.91 5.63
CA GLU A 43 -4.44 21.15 4.33
C GLU A 43 -3.27 22.13 4.44
N SER A 44 -3.46 23.22 5.18
CA SER A 44 -2.40 24.20 5.45
C SER A 44 -1.21 23.57 6.20
N ALA A 45 -1.49 22.73 7.21
CA ALA A 45 -0.44 22.03 7.96
C ALA A 45 0.32 21.01 7.12
N LEU A 46 -0.34 20.36 6.15
CA LEU A 46 0.31 19.45 5.22
C LEU A 46 1.26 20.18 4.28
N GLN A 47 0.84 21.33 3.72
CA GLN A 47 1.70 22.15 2.86
C GLN A 47 3.00 22.56 3.55
N LEU A 48 2.96 22.85 4.85
CA LEU A 48 4.17 23.21 5.62
C LEU A 48 5.21 22.09 5.74
N ARG A 49 4.82 20.82 5.54
CA ARG A 49 5.71 19.64 5.61
C ARG A 49 6.20 19.19 4.24
N MET A 50 5.60 19.69 3.17
CA MET A 50 5.94 19.29 1.82
C MET A 50 7.37 19.68 1.47
N VAL A 51 8.05 18.77 0.79
CA VAL A 51 9.38 18.98 0.23
C VAL A 51 9.38 18.52 -1.22
N LYS A 52 10.14 19.23 -2.06
CA LYS A 52 10.29 18.87 -3.47
C LYS A 52 11.02 17.52 -3.62
N ILE A 53 10.55 16.68 -4.53
CA ILE A 53 11.18 15.38 -4.81
C ILE A 53 12.54 15.49 -5.51
N GLY A 54 12.83 16.64 -6.15
CA GLY A 54 14.04 16.85 -6.95
C GLY A 54 15.34 16.48 -6.25
N GLY A 55 15.46 16.72 -4.93
CA GLY A 55 16.63 16.28 -4.16
C GLY A 55 16.90 14.77 -4.22
N THR A 56 15.83 13.96 -4.28
CA THR A 56 15.89 12.51 -4.45
C THR A 56 16.27 12.13 -5.88
N PHE A 57 15.72 12.81 -6.89
CA PHE A 57 16.07 12.57 -8.29
C PHE A 57 17.54 12.90 -8.60
N SER A 58 18.09 13.96 -8.01
CA SER A 58 19.52 14.29 -8.12
C SER A 58 20.43 13.20 -7.54
N ARG A 59 19.99 12.47 -6.51
CA ARG A 59 20.71 11.29 -6.00
C ARG A 59 20.68 10.16 -7.03
N PHE A 60 19.54 9.94 -7.68
CA PHE A 60 19.38 8.89 -8.69
C PHE A 60 20.21 9.14 -9.95
N GLN A 61 20.43 10.40 -10.33
CA GLN A 61 21.36 10.74 -11.42
C GLN A 61 22.75 10.11 -11.22
N ARG A 62 23.29 10.16 -9.98
CA ARG A 62 24.56 9.52 -9.66
C ARG A 62 24.49 8.00 -9.72
N VAL A 63 23.42 7.41 -9.16
CA VAL A 63 23.22 5.95 -9.21
C VAL A 63 23.12 5.46 -10.65
N VAL A 64 22.38 6.14 -11.52
CA VAL A 64 22.28 5.80 -12.94
C VAL A 64 23.64 5.90 -13.63
N HIS A 65 24.43 6.92 -13.33
CA HIS A 65 25.77 7.02 -13.90
C HIS A 65 26.68 5.84 -13.49
N ASP A 66 26.69 5.49 -12.20
CA ASP A 66 27.53 4.41 -11.67
C ASP A 66 27.11 3.04 -12.21
N VAL A 67 25.80 2.77 -12.25
CA VAL A 67 25.25 1.49 -12.74
C VAL A 67 25.42 1.37 -14.26
N ALA A 68 25.29 2.45 -15.03
CA ALA A 68 25.52 2.43 -16.47
C ALA A 68 26.97 2.01 -16.80
N ARG A 69 27.94 2.54 -16.02
CA ARG A 69 29.35 2.16 -16.13
C ARG A 69 29.59 0.71 -15.72
N GLU A 70 28.97 0.24 -14.63
CA GLU A 70 29.06 -1.15 -14.16
C GLU A 70 28.55 -2.14 -15.21
N LEU A 71 27.43 -1.82 -15.88
CA LEU A 71 26.81 -2.65 -16.91
C LEU A 71 27.45 -2.50 -18.30
N GLY A 72 28.30 -1.50 -18.51
CA GLY A 72 28.87 -1.19 -19.83
C GLY A 72 27.83 -0.72 -20.86
N LYS A 73 26.73 -0.08 -20.42
CA LYS A 73 25.66 0.42 -21.29
C LYS A 73 25.68 1.96 -21.32
N ASP A 74 25.47 2.57 -22.49
CA ASP A 74 25.24 4.03 -22.57
C ASP A 74 23.77 4.35 -22.32
N ILE A 75 23.50 5.06 -21.22
CA ILE A 75 22.15 5.36 -20.74
C ILE A 75 22.02 6.85 -20.43
N ALA A 76 20.99 7.48 -20.97
CA ALA A 76 20.56 8.83 -20.63
C ALA A 76 19.48 8.78 -19.54
N LEU A 77 19.56 9.67 -18.56
CA LEU A 77 18.49 9.88 -17.59
C LEU A 77 17.74 11.16 -17.93
N VAL A 78 16.43 11.05 -18.11
CA VAL A 78 15.52 12.19 -18.30
C VAL A 78 14.73 12.36 -17.01
N VAL A 79 14.72 13.57 -16.46
CA VAL A 79 14.00 13.89 -15.23
C VAL A 79 12.95 14.95 -15.54
N ALA A 80 11.72 14.72 -15.10
CA ALA A 80 10.61 15.65 -15.17
C ALA A 80 9.89 15.71 -13.81
N GLY A 81 9.20 16.83 -13.55
CA GLY A 81 8.41 16.98 -12.33
C GLY A 81 9.23 17.01 -11.03
N GLU A 82 10.48 17.46 -11.08
CA GLU A 82 11.36 17.57 -9.90
C GLU A 82 10.83 18.55 -8.83
N ASP A 83 9.98 19.48 -9.25
CA ASP A 83 9.28 20.43 -8.38
C ASP A 83 8.05 19.83 -7.66
N THR A 84 7.67 18.58 -7.97
CA THR A 84 6.52 17.93 -7.32
C THR A 84 6.78 17.82 -5.83
N GLU A 85 5.78 18.27 -5.07
CA GLU A 85 5.82 18.34 -3.62
C GLU A 85 5.28 17.06 -3.01
N LEU A 86 6.08 16.46 -2.12
CA LEU A 86 5.72 15.26 -1.38
C LEU A 86 6.01 15.45 0.09
N ASP A 87 5.33 14.62 0.88
CA ASP A 87 5.61 14.57 2.29
C ASP A 87 7.05 14.15 2.59
N LYS A 88 7.74 14.88 3.47
CA LYS A 88 9.13 14.56 3.84
C LYS A 88 9.32 13.11 4.30
N SER A 89 8.38 12.56 5.09
CA SER A 89 8.50 11.19 5.57
C SER A 89 8.28 10.14 4.48
N VAL A 90 7.47 10.47 3.47
CA VAL A 90 7.29 9.66 2.26
C VAL A 90 8.55 9.69 1.41
N VAL A 91 9.14 10.87 1.20
CA VAL A 91 10.41 11.03 0.45
C VAL A 91 11.54 10.19 1.04
N GLU A 92 11.69 10.20 2.37
CA GLU A 92 12.71 9.40 3.06
C GLU A 92 12.50 7.88 2.90
N LYS A 93 11.25 7.41 2.91
CA LYS A 93 10.92 5.97 2.82
C LYS A 93 10.85 5.44 1.38
N ILE A 94 10.52 6.29 0.41
CA ILE A 94 10.35 5.88 -1.00
C ILE A 94 11.68 5.85 -1.77
N GLY A 95 12.73 6.50 -1.26
CA GLY A 95 14.03 6.58 -1.94
C GLY A 95 14.63 5.22 -2.29
N ASP A 96 14.61 4.26 -1.37
CA ASP A 96 15.18 2.92 -1.58
C ASP A 96 14.35 2.09 -2.60
N PRO A 97 13.00 2.00 -2.49
CA PRO A 97 12.15 1.42 -3.52
C PRO A 97 12.40 1.95 -4.93
N LEU A 98 12.46 3.28 -5.10
CA LEU A 98 12.68 3.89 -6.41
C LEU A 98 14.09 3.61 -6.94
N THR A 99 15.11 3.62 -6.09
CA THR A 99 16.49 3.25 -6.48
C THR A 99 16.52 1.85 -7.09
N HIS A 100 15.77 0.92 -6.49
CA HIS A 100 15.73 -0.46 -6.97
C HIS A 100 14.94 -0.58 -8.29
N LEU A 101 13.82 0.12 -8.44
CA LEU A 101 13.08 0.17 -9.71
C LEU A 101 13.93 0.75 -10.86
N VAL A 102 14.65 1.84 -10.61
CA VAL A 102 15.58 2.45 -11.58
C VAL A 102 16.69 1.47 -11.96
N ARG A 103 17.29 0.78 -10.99
CA ARG A 103 18.32 -0.24 -11.29
C ARG A 103 17.76 -1.36 -12.16
N ASN A 104 16.56 -1.85 -11.90
CA ASN A 104 15.94 -2.91 -12.70
C ASN A 104 15.65 -2.46 -14.13
N ALA A 105 15.19 -1.23 -14.32
CA ALA A 105 15.02 -0.62 -15.64
C ALA A 105 16.35 -0.60 -16.42
N MET A 106 17.47 -0.33 -15.76
CA MET A 106 18.79 -0.32 -16.41
C MET A 106 19.39 -1.71 -16.66
N ASP A 107 19.29 -2.61 -15.69
CA ASP A 107 19.90 -3.95 -15.76
C ASP A 107 19.12 -4.84 -16.73
N HIS A 108 17.79 -4.90 -16.57
CA HIS A 108 16.92 -5.80 -17.31
C HIS A 108 16.11 -5.13 -18.41
N GLY A 109 15.77 -3.84 -18.27
CA GLY A 109 15.00 -3.11 -19.28
C GLY A 109 15.85 -2.75 -20.49
N ILE A 110 16.93 -1.98 -20.29
CA ILE A 110 17.78 -1.48 -21.39
C ILE A 110 18.62 -2.61 -21.99
N GLU A 111 18.45 -2.87 -23.29
CA GLU A 111 19.28 -3.85 -24.01
C GLU A 111 20.69 -3.31 -24.34
N PRO A 112 21.68 -4.19 -24.60
CA PRO A 112 22.98 -3.79 -25.14
C PRO A 112 22.88 -3.04 -26.47
N ALA A 113 23.85 -2.16 -26.75
CA ALA A 113 23.79 -1.22 -27.87
C ALA A 113 23.66 -1.89 -29.25
N ASP A 114 24.32 -3.03 -29.45
CA ASP A 114 24.22 -3.85 -30.66
C ASP A 114 22.80 -4.38 -30.88
N VAL A 115 22.17 -4.90 -29.83
CA VAL A 115 20.77 -5.37 -29.86
C VAL A 115 19.82 -4.22 -30.12
N ARG A 116 20.07 -3.03 -29.54
CA ARG A 116 19.24 -1.83 -29.76
C ARG A 116 19.28 -1.37 -31.21
N VAL A 117 20.48 -1.27 -31.79
CA VAL A 117 20.65 -0.88 -33.20
C VAL A 117 20.02 -1.91 -34.13
N ALA A 118 20.18 -3.21 -33.84
CA ALA A 118 19.54 -4.28 -34.62
C ALA A 118 17.99 -4.21 -34.57
N ARG A 119 17.42 -3.65 -33.50
CA ARG A 119 15.98 -3.42 -33.32
C ARG A 119 15.51 -2.04 -33.82
N GLY A 120 16.38 -1.27 -34.46
CA GLY A 120 16.05 0.07 -34.98
C GLY A 120 15.93 1.16 -33.91
N LYS A 121 16.48 0.92 -32.72
CA LYS A 121 16.44 1.85 -31.58
C LYS A 121 17.75 2.63 -31.46
N PRO A 122 17.76 3.82 -30.84
CA PRO A 122 18.99 4.55 -30.56
C PRO A 122 19.96 3.69 -29.73
N ALA A 123 21.25 3.74 -30.06
CA ALA A 123 22.29 2.99 -29.34
C ALA A 123 22.35 3.36 -27.84
N ARG A 124 22.09 4.63 -27.54
CA ARG A 124 21.93 5.15 -26.17
C ARG A 124 20.52 4.86 -25.67
N GLY A 125 20.42 4.16 -24.54
CA GLY A 125 19.15 3.91 -23.84
C GLY A 125 18.66 5.13 -23.08
N THR A 126 17.36 5.19 -22.78
CA THR A 126 16.76 6.26 -22.01
C THR A 126 15.98 5.68 -20.83
N VAL A 127 16.29 6.18 -19.63
CA VAL A 127 15.48 5.97 -18.43
C VAL A 127 14.86 7.32 -18.06
N GLY A 128 13.56 7.33 -17.83
CA GLY A 128 12.80 8.51 -17.40
C GLY A 128 12.38 8.42 -15.94
N LEU A 129 12.46 9.55 -15.24
CA LEU A 129 11.87 9.76 -13.93
C LEU A 129 10.90 10.93 -14.03
N ASN A 130 9.64 10.69 -13.66
CA ASN A 130 8.63 11.74 -13.64
C ASN A 130 7.86 11.69 -12.32
N ALA A 131 7.44 12.84 -11.81
CA ALA A 131 6.50 12.93 -10.70
C ALA A 131 5.45 13.99 -11.00
N TYR A 132 4.20 13.72 -10.64
CA TYR A 132 3.11 14.68 -10.79
C TYR A 132 1.95 14.36 -9.84
N HIS A 133 1.09 15.36 -9.62
CA HIS A 133 -0.16 15.17 -8.88
C HIS A 133 -1.26 14.67 -9.81
N ASP A 134 -1.98 13.64 -9.38
CA ASP A 134 -3.13 13.08 -10.09
C ASP A 134 -4.19 12.62 -9.08
N SER A 135 -5.38 13.22 -9.18
CA SER A 135 -6.59 12.77 -8.47
C SER A 135 -6.39 12.58 -6.95
N GLY A 136 -5.75 13.54 -6.27
CA GLY A 136 -5.50 13.47 -4.82
C GLY A 136 -4.36 12.53 -4.40
N SER A 137 -3.59 12.02 -5.38
CA SER A 137 -2.39 11.22 -5.17
C SER A 137 -1.19 11.88 -5.84
N ILE A 138 0.01 11.48 -5.42
CA ILE A 138 1.23 11.71 -6.19
C ILE A 138 1.53 10.44 -6.99
N VAL A 139 1.80 10.61 -8.27
CA VAL A 139 2.25 9.53 -9.15
C VAL A 139 3.72 9.76 -9.46
N ILE A 140 4.55 8.76 -9.16
CA ILE A 140 5.96 8.73 -9.52
C ILE A 140 6.13 7.65 -10.58
N GLN A 141 6.62 8.03 -11.75
CA GLN A 141 6.83 7.13 -12.88
C GLN A 141 8.32 6.89 -13.11
N ILE A 142 8.66 5.61 -13.33
CA ILE A 142 9.95 5.17 -13.86
C ILE A 142 9.68 4.58 -15.23
N THR A 143 10.27 5.16 -16.27
CA THR A 143 10.11 4.67 -17.65
C THR A 143 11.46 4.21 -18.19
N ASP A 144 11.45 3.20 -19.05
CA ASP A 144 12.57 2.83 -19.89
C ASP A 144 12.12 2.65 -21.33
N ASP A 145 13.03 2.93 -22.26
CA ASP A 145 12.86 2.61 -23.67
C ASP A 145 13.51 1.26 -24.02
N GLY A 146 13.40 0.28 -23.11
CA GLY A 146 14.04 -1.02 -23.20
C GLY A 146 13.28 -2.06 -24.02
N GLY A 147 13.61 -3.33 -23.82
CA GLY A 147 13.01 -4.45 -24.58
C GLY A 147 11.57 -4.76 -24.21
N GLY A 148 11.04 -4.13 -23.16
CA GLY A 148 9.76 -4.50 -22.54
C GLY A 148 9.83 -5.84 -21.80
N LEU A 149 8.76 -6.17 -21.10
CA LEU A 149 8.62 -7.40 -20.35
C LEU A 149 8.21 -8.55 -21.27
N ASN A 150 8.87 -9.70 -21.11
CA ASN A 150 8.51 -10.90 -21.84
C ASN A 150 7.33 -11.61 -21.14
N ARG A 151 6.12 -11.33 -21.63
CA ARG A 151 4.86 -11.89 -21.13
C ARG A 151 4.89 -13.42 -21.05
N ASP A 152 5.33 -14.09 -22.11
CA ASP A 152 5.31 -15.56 -22.18
C ASP A 152 6.25 -16.21 -21.17
N ARG A 153 7.44 -15.62 -20.96
CA ARG A 153 8.39 -16.08 -19.92
C ARG A 153 7.83 -15.90 -18.51
N ILE A 154 7.16 -14.77 -18.24
CA ILE A 154 6.53 -14.51 -16.94
C ILE A 154 5.40 -15.51 -16.70
N LEU A 155 4.55 -15.73 -17.71
CA LEU A 155 3.44 -16.68 -17.62
C LEU A 155 3.95 -18.12 -17.40
N ALA A 156 4.95 -18.56 -18.16
CA ALA A 156 5.55 -19.88 -18.00
C ALA A 156 6.12 -20.09 -16.60
N LYS A 157 6.83 -19.08 -16.06
CA LYS A 157 7.40 -19.14 -14.70
C LYS A 157 6.32 -19.14 -13.62
N ALA A 158 5.24 -18.39 -13.83
CA ALA A 158 4.11 -18.35 -12.91
C ALA A 158 3.34 -19.68 -12.88
N LEU A 159 3.20 -20.36 -14.03
CA LEU A 159 2.63 -21.70 -14.13
C LEU A 159 3.52 -22.75 -13.44
N GLU A 160 4.83 -22.73 -13.68
CA GLU A 160 5.80 -23.62 -13.03
C GLU A 160 5.74 -23.55 -11.50
N ARG A 161 5.45 -22.35 -10.97
CA ARG A 161 5.35 -22.09 -9.53
C ARG A 161 3.96 -22.30 -8.94
N GLY A 162 2.96 -22.68 -9.75
CA GLY A 162 1.59 -22.87 -9.31
C GLY A 162 0.89 -21.58 -8.88
N LEU A 163 1.34 -20.42 -9.36
CA LEU A 163 0.69 -19.12 -9.07
C LEU A 163 -0.57 -18.90 -9.92
N ILE A 164 -0.70 -19.63 -11.03
CA ILE A 164 -1.79 -19.49 -11.99
C ILE A 164 -2.30 -20.89 -12.35
N GLU A 165 -3.61 -21.05 -12.48
CA GLU A 165 -4.22 -22.28 -12.98
C GLU A 165 -4.05 -22.42 -14.50
N PRO A 166 -3.74 -23.63 -15.01
CA PRO A 166 -3.61 -23.87 -16.44
C PRO A 166 -4.90 -23.48 -17.19
N GLY A 167 -4.77 -22.67 -18.25
CA GLY A 167 -5.89 -22.26 -19.10
C GLY A 167 -6.62 -20.99 -18.68
N ARG A 168 -6.27 -20.37 -17.54
CA ARG A 168 -6.81 -19.05 -17.16
C ARG A 168 -6.29 -17.97 -18.12
N GLN A 169 -7.20 -17.24 -18.75
CA GLN A 169 -6.84 -16.03 -19.51
C GLN A 169 -6.62 -14.88 -18.55
N LEU A 170 -5.42 -14.28 -18.61
CA LEU A 170 -5.03 -13.11 -17.83
C LEU A 170 -4.71 -11.96 -18.76
N SER A 171 -5.09 -10.76 -18.34
CA SER A 171 -4.64 -9.52 -18.96
C SER A 171 -3.13 -9.32 -18.78
N ASP A 172 -2.52 -8.50 -19.64
CA ASP A 172 -1.08 -8.21 -19.56
C ASP A 172 -0.70 -7.59 -18.23
N ARG A 173 -1.57 -6.72 -17.68
CA ARG A 173 -1.39 -6.12 -16.36
C ARG A 173 -1.34 -7.18 -15.25
N GLU A 174 -2.25 -8.15 -15.27
CA GLU A 174 -2.25 -9.24 -14.29
C GLU A 174 -1.00 -10.12 -14.42
N VAL A 175 -0.54 -10.39 -15.65
CA VAL A 175 0.70 -11.14 -15.88
C VAL A 175 1.91 -10.37 -15.35
N PHE A 176 2.05 -9.08 -15.66
CA PHE A 176 3.18 -8.28 -15.20
C PHE A 176 3.17 -8.07 -13.68
N ALA A 177 2.00 -7.99 -13.05
CA ALA A 177 1.88 -7.90 -11.59
C ALA A 177 2.51 -9.08 -10.85
N MET A 178 2.63 -10.25 -11.50
CA MET A 178 3.28 -11.44 -10.93
C MET A 178 4.76 -11.22 -10.58
N ILE A 179 5.41 -10.24 -11.21
CA ILE A 179 6.81 -9.87 -10.91
C ILE A 179 6.97 -9.48 -9.44
N PHE A 180 5.92 -8.97 -8.80
CA PHE A 180 5.96 -8.58 -7.40
C PHE A 180 5.62 -9.72 -6.42
N GLU A 181 5.36 -10.94 -6.89
CA GLU A 181 5.10 -12.06 -6.00
C GLU A 181 6.38 -12.49 -5.26
N PRO A 182 6.27 -12.93 -3.99
CA PRO A 182 7.43 -13.31 -3.18
C PRO A 182 8.35 -14.31 -3.87
N GLY A 183 9.63 -13.95 -3.95
CA GLY A 183 10.67 -14.76 -4.59
C GLY A 183 10.50 -14.95 -6.10
N PHE A 184 9.57 -14.25 -6.76
CA PHE A 184 9.39 -14.31 -8.21
C PHE A 184 10.59 -13.69 -8.91
N SER A 185 11.21 -14.44 -9.82
CA SER A 185 12.30 -13.97 -10.67
C SER A 185 12.32 -14.80 -11.94
N THR A 186 12.54 -14.13 -13.07
CA THR A 186 12.72 -14.76 -14.39
C THR A 186 14.19 -15.11 -14.68
N ALA A 187 15.12 -14.78 -13.77
CA ALA A 187 16.53 -15.07 -13.92
C ALA A 187 16.83 -16.55 -13.66
N GLU A 188 17.60 -17.18 -14.57
CA GLU A 188 18.02 -18.59 -14.44
C GLU A 188 19.15 -18.79 -13.42
N LYS A 189 19.90 -17.73 -13.10
CA LYS A 189 20.97 -17.72 -12.10
C LYS A 189 20.76 -16.59 -11.10
N VAL A 190 20.95 -16.89 -9.82
CA VAL A 190 21.02 -15.87 -8.76
C VAL A 190 22.31 -15.08 -8.97
N THR A 191 22.21 -13.82 -9.39
CA THR A 191 23.37 -12.94 -9.52
C THR A 191 23.74 -12.38 -8.14
N ASN A 192 25.05 -12.24 -7.88
CA ASN A 192 25.57 -11.72 -6.61
C ASN A 192 25.11 -10.28 -6.30
N LEU A 193 24.58 -9.54 -7.28
CA LEU A 193 24.06 -8.18 -7.11
C LEU A 193 22.71 -8.13 -6.36
N SER A 194 21.91 -9.21 -6.42
CA SER A 194 20.63 -9.33 -5.69
C SER A 194 20.80 -9.79 -4.24
N GLY A 195 22.04 -10.04 -3.79
CA GLY A 195 22.41 -10.65 -2.51
C GLY A 195 22.15 -9.82 -1.23
N ARG A 196 21.42 -8.71 -1.30
CA ARG A 196 20.97 -7.94 -0.11
C ARG A 196 19.52 -8.22 0.29
N GLY A 197 18.84 -9.14 -0.39
CA GLY A 197 17.45 -9.50 -0.05
C GLY A 197 16.43 -8.43 -0.44
N VAL A 198 16.66 -7.70 -1.54
CA VAL A 198 15.70 -6.73 -2.09
C VAL A 198 15.20 -7.25 -3.43
N GLY A 199 14.10 -7.99 -3.39
CA GLY A 199 13.34 -8.37 -4.58
C GLY A 199 12.24 -7.35 -4.89
N MET A 200 11.54 -7.57 -5.99
CA MET A 200 10.36 -6.77 -6.37
C MET A 200 9.24 -6.89 -5.34
N ASP A 201 9.13 -8.01 -4.64
CA ASP A 201 8.25 -8.22 -3.49
C ASP A 201 8.54 -7.23 -2.33
N VAL A 202 9.81 -6.95 -2.04
CA VAL A 202 10.21 -5.96 -1.03
C VAL A 202 9.85 -4.55 -1.47
N VAL A 203 10.00 -4.23 -2.76
CA VAL A 203 9.56 -2.93 -3.31
C VAL A 203 8.06 -2.76 -3.15
N LYS A 204 7.26 -3.75 -3.59
CA LYS A 204 5.79 -3.71 -3.44
C LYS A 204 5.41 -3.56 -1.97
N ARG A 205 5.99 -4.35 -1.05
CA ARG A 205 5.73 -4.24 0.38
C ARG A 205 6.03 -2.86 0.94
N ASN A 206 7.16 -2.25 0.57
CA ASN A 206 7.54 -0.92 1.04
C ASN A 206 6.59 0.16 0.51
N ILE A 207 6.15 0.05 -0.75
CA ILE A 207 5.16 0.95 -1.35
C ILE A 207 3.80 0.76 -0.66
N THR A 208 3.35 -0.47 -0.46
CA THR A 208 2.09 -0.79 0.25
C THR A 208 2.14 -0.34 1.71
N ALA A 209 3.29 -0.38 2.38
CA ALA A 209 3.46 0.17 3.73
C ALA A 209 3.29 1.70 3.78
N LEU A 210 3.48 2.38 2.64
CA LEU A 210 3.14 3.80 2.45
C LEU A 210 1.71 3.99 1.96
N ARG A 211 0.90 2.92 1.94
CA ARG A 211 -0.44 2.86 1.33
C ARG A 211 -0.45 3.26 -0.14
N GLY A 212 0.69 3.08 -0.79
CA GLY A 212 0.80 3.25 -2.22
C GLY A 212 0.41 2.00 -2.98
N THR A 213 0.17 2.19 -4.26
CA THR A 213 0.06 1.11 -5.24
C THR A 213 1.22 1.21 -6.23
N VAL A 214 1.56 0.07 -6.84
CA VAL A 214 2.53 0.01 -7.92
C VAL A 214 1.91 -0.74 -9.08
N GLU A 215 1.99 -0.14 -10.27
CA GLU A 215 1.45 -0.66 -11.50
C GLU A 215 2.55 -0.74 -12.55
N ILE A 216 2.43 -1.71 -13.46
CA ILE A 216 3.37 -1.90 -14.57
C ILE A 216 2.58 -1.89 -15.87
N ASP A 217 3.03 -1.06 -16.80
CA ASP A 217 2.63 -1.09 -18.20
C ASP A 217 3.87 -1.35 -19.05
N SER A 218 3.83 -2.34 -19.94
CA SER A 218 4.99 -2.74 -20.72
C SER A 218 4.58 -3.22 -22.09
N SER A 219 5.35 -2.82 -23.11
CA SER A 219 5.15 -3.20 -24.49
C SER A 219 6.45 -3.75 -25.07
N ALA A 220 6.38 -4.96 -25.64
CA ALA A 220 7.54 -5.64 -26.20
C ALA A 220 8.22 -4.79 -27.29
N GLY A 221 9.53 -4.61 -27.17
CA GLY A 221 10.36 -3.80 -28.08
C GLY A 221 10.24 -2.28 -27.87
N VAL A 222 9.25 -1.80 -27.11
CA VAL A 222 9.05 -0.37 -26.83
C VAL A 222 9.71 0.00 -25.51
N GLY A 223 9.37 -0.69 -24.43
CA GLY A 223 9.86 -0.39 -23.09
C GLY A 223 8.87 -0.71 -21.98
N THR A 224 9.17 -0.23 -20.77
CA THR A 224 8.33 -0.44 -19.58
C THR A 224 8.11 0.88 -18.84
N THR A 225 6.92 1.05 -18.29
CA THR A 225 6.53 2.13 -17.38
C THR A 225 6.05 1.53 -16.07
N ILE A 226 6.73 1.87 -14.99
CA ILE A 226 6.33 1.52 -13.63
C ILE A 226 5.78 2.78 -12.97
N SER A 227 4.52 2.73 -12.54
CA SER A 227 3.84 3.85 -11.88
C SER A 227 3.63 3.52 -10.41
N VAL A 228 4.21 4.34 -9.53
CA VAL A 228 4.02 4.28 -8.08
C VAL A 228 3.06 5.39 -7.68
N ARG A 229 1.89 5.03 -7.16
CA ARG A 229 0.88 5.99 -6.70
C ARG A 229 0.92 6.05 -5.17
N LEU A 230 1.05 7.25 -4.61
CA LEU A 230 1.14 7.49 -3.17
C LEU A 230 0.08 8.50 -2.75
N PRO A 231 -0.59 8.31 -1.60
CA PRO A 231 -1.52 9.30 -1.08
C PRO A 231 -0.78 10.58 -0.66
N LEU A 232 -1.45 11.74 -0.81
CA LEU A 232 -0.91 13.06 -0.45
C LEU A 232 -0.82 13.32 1.06
N THR A 233 -1.42 12.47 1.89
CA THR A 233 -1.72 12.77 3.30
C THR A 233 -1.17 11.71 4.25
N LEU A 234 -1.16 12.04 5.56
CA LEU A 234 -1.06 11.00 6.60
C LEU A 234 -2.20 10.01 6.40
N ALA A 235 -1.90 8.72 6.59
CA ALA A 235 -2.78 7.59 6.34
C ALA A 235 -4.10 7.68 7.14
N ILE A 236 -5.07 8.45 6.64
CA ILE A 236 -6.46 8.36 7.04
C ILE A 236 -7.03 7.11 6.40
N ILE A 237 -7.76 6.32 7.17
CA ILE A 237 -8.53 5.20 6.64
C ILE A 237 -9.98 5.31 7.05
N ASN A 238 -10.85 4.80 6.18
CA ASN A 238 -12.16 4.34 6.59
C ASN A 238 -11.95 2.98 7.25
N GLY A 239 -12.36 2.88 8.50
CA GLY A 239 -12.23 1.68 9.30
C GLY A 239 -13.57 1.23 9.82
N PHE A 240 -13.76 -0.07 9.92
CA PHE A 240 -14.87 -0.70 10.59
C PHE A 240 -14.45 -1.03 12.03
N GLN A 241 -15.05 -0.34 12.99
CA GLN A 241 -14.72 -0.52 14.40
C GLN A 241 -15.43 -1.75 14.98
N VAL A 242 -14.66 -2.53 15.74
CA VAL A 242 -15.14 -3.72 16.44
C VAL A 242 -14.66 -3.72 17.88
N GLY A 243 -15.50 -4.20 18.79
CA GLY A 243 -15.19 -4.33 20.21
C GLY A 243 -14.84 -5.77 20.58
N VAL A 244 -13.84 -5.93 21.46
CA VAL A 244 -13.54 -7.20 22.15
C VAL A 244 -13.19 -6.89 23.60
N GLY A 245 -14.07 -7.27 24.51
CA GLY A 245 -13.99 -6.91 25.92
C GLY A 245 -14.05 -5.39 26.10
N LYS A 246 -12.95 -4.82 26.59
CA LYS A 246 -12.79 -3.36 26.73
C LYS A 246 -11.96 -2.73 25.60
N SER A 247 -11.43 -3.55 24.70
CA SER A 247 -10.55 -3.12 23.63
C SER A 247 -11.35 -2.83 22.37
N VAL A 248 -10.94 -1.80 21.64
CA VAL A 248 -11.48 -1.44 20.33
C VAL A 248 -10.42 -1.73 19.27
N PHE A 249 -10.84 -2.40 18.20
CA PHE A 249 -10.03 -2.64 17.02
C PHE A 249 -10.68 -1.96 15.81
N VAL A 250 -9.88 -1.61 14.81
CA VAL A 250 -10.33 -1.01 13.56
C VAL A 250 -9.87 -1.90 12.41
N VAL A 251 -10.82 -2.47 11.67
CA VAL A 251 -10.52 -3.22 10.46
C VAL A 251 -10.62 -2.28 9.27
N PRO A 252 -9.62 -2.15 8.38
CA PRO A 252 -9.75 -1.33 7.18
C PRO A 252 -11.00 -1.71 6.37
N LEU A 253 -11.84 -0.72 6.05
CA LEU A 253 -13.15 -0.99 5.44
C LEU A 253 -13.03 -1.60 4.04
N ASP A 254 -11.93 -1.31 3.33
CA ASP A 254 -11.62 -1.84 2.00
C ASP A 254 -11.42 -3.36 1.96
N VAL A 255 -11.13 -3.99 3.10
CA VAL A 255 -11.00 -5.45 3.21
C VAL A 255 -12.24 -6.12 3.79
N VAL A 256 -13.23 -5.36 4.29
CA VAL A 256 -14.46 -5.91 4.90
C VAL A 256 -15.48 -6.25 3.82
N GLU A 257 -15.96 -7.50 3.79
CA GLU A 257 -17.01 -7.94 2.85
C GLU A 257 -18.41 -7.84 3.46
N GLU A 258 -18.59 -8.48 4.62
CA GLU A 258 -19.86 -8.55 5.32
C GLU A 258 -19.64 -8.83 6.81
N CYS A 259 -20.65 -8.53 7.62
CA CYS A 259 -20.70 -8.88 9.03
C CYS A 259 -21.90 -9.81 9.26
N VAL A 260 -21.69 -10.93 9.93
CA VAL A 260 -22.76 -11.88 10.26
C VAL A 260 -22.73 -12.27 11.74
N GLU A 261 -23.86 -12.71 12.27
CA GLU A 261 -23.94 -13.23 13.64
C GLU A 261 -23.13 -14.54 13.71
N PHE A 262 -22.24 -14.63 14.71
CA PHE A 262 -21.44 -15.82 14.93
C PHE A 262 -22.22 -16.79 15.80
N THR A 263 -22.54 -17.97 15.25
CA THR A 263 -23.09 -19.07 16.03
C THR A 263 -21.92 -19.96 16.45
N PRO A 264 -21.60 -20.06 17.75
CA PRO A 264 -20.38 -20.71 18.18
C PRO A 264 -20.41 -22.22 17.96
N ASP A 265 -19.45 -22.70 17.16
CA ASP A 265 -18.97 -24.08 17.19
C ASP A 265 -17.53 -24.08 17.70
N TYR A 266 -17.36 -24.36 18.99
CA TYR A 266 -16.06 -24.31 19.66
C TYR A 266 -15.13 -25.50 19.33
N ALA A 267 -15.58 -26.45 18.51
CA ALA A 267 -14.79 -27.62 18.12
C ALA A 267 -14.03 -27.45 16.79
N SER A 268 -14.26 -26.35 16.07
CA SER A 268 -13.76 -26.12 14.71
C SER A 268 -13.21 -24.70 14.54
N ASP A 269 -12.14 -24.55 13.76
CA ASP A 269 -11.56 -23.25 13.37
C ASP A 269 -12.19 -22.69 12.07
N TYR A 270 -13.30 -23.28 11.62
CA TYR A 270 -14.05 -22.86 10.43
C TYR A 270 -15.56 -22.92 10.65
N ILE A 271 -16.30 -22.12 9.88
CA ILE A 271 -17.77 -22.16 9.80
C ILE A 271 -18.23 -22.39 8.36
N ASP A 272 -19.45 -22.89 8.19
CA ASP A 272 -20.15 -22.85 6.92
C ASP A 272 -20.84 -21.50 6.74
N LEU A 273 -20.31 -20.68 5.83
CA LEU A 273 -20.94 -19.44 5.39
C LEU A 273 -21.60 -19.64 4.03
N ARG A 274 -22.90 -19.98 4.04
CA ARG A 274 -23.76 -20.14 2.84
C ARG A 274 -23.22 -21.18 1.84
N GLY A 275 -22.75 -22.31 2.33
CA GLY A 275 -22.19 -23.42 1.54
C GLY A 275 -20.69 -23.30 1.27
N SER A 276 -20.02 -22.28 1.82
CA SER A 276 -18.57 -22.06 1.68
C SER A 276 -17.88 -22.18 3.03
N VAL A 277 -16.79 -22.95 3.09
CA VAL A 277 -15.97 -23.07 4.30
C VAL A 277 -15.24 -21.75 4.53
N LEU A 278 -15.53 -21.08 5.65
CA LEU A 278 -14.87 -19.86 6.07
C LEU A 278 -13.98 -20.15 7.30
N PRO A 279 -12.65 -20.14 7.16
CA PRO A 279 -11.76 -20.17 8.31
C PRO A 279 -11.91 -18.87 9.12
N TYR A 280 -11.82 -18.96 10.45
CA TYR A 280 -11.95 -17.79 11.32
C TYR A 280 -10.94 -17.78 12.45
N VAL A 281 -10.70 -16.58 12.99
CA VAL A 281 -9.86 -16.37 14.17
C VAL A 281 -10.64 -15.58 15.20
N ARG A 282 -10.58 -15.99 16.47
CA ARG A 282 -11.14 -15.23 17.58
C ARG A 282 -10.14 -14.18 18.03
N LEU A 283 -10.48 -12.90 17.87
CA LEU A 283 -9.58 -11.81 18.28
C LEU A 283 -9.27 -11.85 19.77
N ARG A 284 -10.23 -12.29 20.60
CA ARG A 284 -10.03 -12.49 22.03
C ARG A 284 -8.88 -13.44 22.33
N GLU A 285 -8.85 -14.60 21.67
CA GLU A 285 -7.83 -15.62 21.88
C GLU A 285 -6.50 -15.18 21.28
N LEU A 286 -6.53 -14.63 20.06
CA LEU A 286 -5.34 -14.14 19.36
C LEU A 286 -4.55 -13.12 20.18
N PHE A 287 -5.24 -12.19 20.83
CA PHE A 287 -4.62 -11.13 21.64
C PHE A 287 -4.65 -11.40 23.15
N ALA A 288 -5.00 -12.62 23.57
CA ALA A 288 -5.08 -13.04 24.96
C ALA A 288 -5.89 -12.07 25.85
N LEU A 289 -7.03 -11.59 25.34
CA LEU A 289 -7.85 -10.59 26.02
C LEU A 289 -8.75 -11.24 27.08
N GLY A 290 -8.60 -10.78 28.32
CA GLY A 290 -9.46 -11.19 29.43
C GLY A 290 -10.90 -10.66 29.31
N GLY A 291 -11.77 -11.16 30.20
CA GLY A 291 -13.17 -10.75 30.29
C GLY A 291 -14.15 -11.87 29.95
N ARG A 292 -15.43 -11.60 30.17
CA ARG A 292 -16.50 -12.57 29.88
C ARG A 292 -16.86 -12.51 28.40
N THR A 293 -16.88 -13.67 27.75
CA THR A 293 -17.40 -13.80 26.39
C THR A 293 -18.89 -13.45 26.37
N PRO A 294 -19.35 -12.58 25.46
CA PRO A 294 -20.77 -12.25 25.35
C PRO A 294 -21.59 -13.46 24.90
N ALA A 295 -22.91 -13.43 25.14
CA ALA A 295 -23.81 -14.49 24.71
C ALA A 295 -23.99 -14.55 23.18
N ARG A 296 -23.70 -13.44 22.50
CA ARG A 296 -23.70 -13.31 21.05
C ARG A 296 -22.41 -12.67 20.63
N GLU A 297 -21.77 -13.26 19.65
CA GLU A 297 -20.57 -12.74 19.00
C GLU A 297 -20.93 -12.45 17.54
N SER A 298 -20.10 -11.68 16.86
CA SER A 298 -20.21 -11.43 15.43
C SER A 298 -18.94 -11.86 14.74
N ILE A 299 -19.03 -12.16 13.45
CA ILE A 299 -17.88 -12.44 12.60
C ILE A 299 -17.82 -11.39 11.49
N VAL A 300 -16.70 -10.69 11.41
CA VAL A 300 -16.39 -9.77 10.32
C VAL A 300 -15.64 -10.55 9.26
N VAL A 301 -16.28 -10.73 8.10
CA VAL A 301 -15.69 -11.43 6.97
C VAL A 301 -14.80 -10.44 6.23
N ILE A 302 -13.51 -10.78 6.13
CA ILE A 302 -12.53 -9.99 5.40
C ILE A 302 -12.00 -10.75 4.18
N ARG A 303 -11.67 -10.01 3.12
CA ARG A 303 -11.02 -10.53 1.92
C ARG A 303 -9.62 -9.94 1.78
N GLN A 304 -8.65 -10.81 1.58
CA GLN A 304 -7.31 -10.44 1.17
C GLN A 304 -6.94 -11.22 -0.09
N GLY A 305 -6.91 -10.54 -1.24
CA GLY A 305 -6.70 -11.18 -2.54
C GLY A 305 -7.81 -12.21 -2.83
N ALA A 306 -7.42 -13.46 -3.06
CA ALA A 306 -8.37 -14.56 -3.31
C ALA A 306 -8.88 -15.25 -2.03
N GLN A 307 -8.28 -14.96 -0.88
CA GLN A 307 -8.61 -15.65 0.38
C GLN A 307 -9.62 -14.85 1.20
N ARG A 308 -10.50 -15.58 1.89
CA ARG A 308 -11.48 -15.03 2.84
C ARG A 308 -11.24 -15.61 4.21
N PHE A 309 -11.35 -14.77 5.23
CA PHE A 309 -11.21 -15.15 6.63
C PHE A 309 -12.22 -14.38 7.48
N GLY A 310 -12.66 -14.99 8.57
CA GLY A 310 -13.52 -14.32 9.54
C GLY A 310 -12.78 -13.87 10.79
N LEU A 311 -13.09 -12.68 11.29
CA LEU A 311 -12.64 -12.18 12.58
C LEU A 311 -13.81 -12.23 13.56
N VAL A 312 -13.75 -13.10 14.56
CA VAL A 312 -14.78 -13.17 15.60
C VAL A 312 -14.53 -12.10 16.65
N VAL A 313 -15.57 -11.32 16.91
CA VAL A 313 -15.58 -10.12 17.75
C VAL A 313 -16.81 -10.10 18.65
N ASP A 314 -16.75 -9.33 19.74
CA ASP A 314 -17.87 -9.24 20.67
C ASP A 314 -18.98 -8.34 20.13
N THR A 315 -18.59 -7.18 19.57
CA THR A 315 -19.52 -6.12 19.21
C THR A 315 -19.09 -5.43 17.92
N LEU A 316 -20.05 -5.09 17.06
CA LEU A 316 -19.84 -4.25 15.88
C LEU A 316 -20.14 -2.79 16.27
N LEU A 317 -19.17 -1.89 16.11
CA LEU A 317 -19.29 -0.47 16.49
C LEU A 317 -19.56 0.43 15.28
N GLY A 318 -19.34 -0.06 14.06
CA GLY A 318 -19.71 0.60 12.81
C GLY A 318 -18.53 1.28 12.10
N GLU A 319 -18.84 2.03 11.05
CA GLU A 319 -17.86 2.73 10.22
C GLU A 319 -17.33 3.99 10.92
N TRP A 320 -16.03 4.23 10.77
CA TRP A 320 -15.36 5.39 11.34
C TRP A 320 -14.11 5.79 10.54
N GLN A 321 -13.91 7.09 10.38
CA GLN A 321 -12.70 7.61 9.74
C GLN A 321 -11.63 7.87 10.81
N THR A 322 -10.43 7.30 10.62
CA THR A 322 -9.38 7.33 11.64
C THR A 322 -8.00 7.54 11.06
N VAL A 323 -7.09 8.16 11.83
CA VAL A 323 -5.71 8.42 11.41
C VAL A 323 -4.82 7.30 11.92
N ILE A 324 -4.11 6.62 11.02
CA ILE A 324 -3.18 5.57 11.43
C ILE A 324 -1.88 6.18 11.91
N LYS A 325 -1.54 5.87 13.17
CA LYS A 325 -0.23 6.09 13.75
C LYS A 325 0.55 4.77 13.70
N PRO A 326 1.67 4.70 12.96
CA PRO A 326 2.50 3.50 12.93
C PRO A 326 3.01 3.20 14.33
N LEU A 327 3.04 1.92 14.69
CA LEU A 327 3.58 1.49 15.97
C LEU A 327 5.10 1.75 16.03
N SER A 328 5.61 2.01 17.24
CA SER A 328 7.05 2.17 17.44
C SER A 328 7.81 0.87 17.10
N LYS A 329 9.11 0.98 16.80
CA LYS A 329 9.95 -0.19 16.47
C LYS A 329 9.97 -1.28 17.56
N VAL A 330 9.64 -0.93 18.79
CA VAL A 330 9.51 -1.89 19.91
C VAL A 330 8.40 -2.91 19.64
N PHE A 331 7.37 -2.52 18.88
CA PHE A 331 6.24 -3.37 18.53
C PHE A 331 6.36 -4.02 17.14
N ALA A 332 7.53 -3.96 16.50
CA ALA A 332 7.72 -4.50 15.14
C ALA A 332 7.47 -6.02 15.02
N GLN A 333 7.47 -6.74 16.14
CA GLN A 333 7.23 -8.19 16.21
C GLN A 333 5.75 -8.55 16.40
N VAL A 334 4.87 -7.57 16.64
CA VAL A 334 3.45 -7.81 16.87
C VAL A 334 2.79 -8.18 15.55
N LYS A 335 2.27 -9.40 15.47
CA LYS A 335 1.54 -9.90 14.30
C LYS A 335 0.08 -9.45 14.37
N GLY A 336 -0.51 -9.21 13.20
CA GLY A 336 -1.93 -8.87 13.09
C GLY A 336 -2.29 -7.44 13.47
N ILE A 337 -1.30 -6.56 13.71
CA ILE A 337 -1.51 -5.14 13.95
C ILE A 337 -0.59 -4.32 13.03
N SER A 338 -1.20 -3.46 12.23
CA SER A 338 -0.58 -2.54 11.29
C SER A 338 -0.32 -1.15 11.89
N GLY A 339 -1.08 -0.78 12.93
CA GLY A 339 -0.99 0.54 13.54
C GLY A 339 -1.87 0.71 14.76
N SER A 340 -1.98 1.96 15.19
CA SER A 340 -2.92 2.40 16.22
C SER A 340 -3.62 3.68 15.78
N SER A 341 -4.75 3.97 16.39
CA SER A 341 -5.37 5.29 16.32
C SER A 341 -5.93 5.71 17.66
N ILE A 342 -6.31 6.99 17.74
CA ILE A 342 -7.00 7.58 18.86
C ILE A 342 -8.45 7.81 18.41
N LEU A 343 -9.40 7.27 19.16
CA LEU A 343 -10.83 7.41 18.91
C LEU A 343 -11.33 8.78 19.34
N GLY A 344 -12.53 9.17 18.87
CA GLY A 344 -13.21 10.40 19.30
C GLY A 344 -13.36 10.54 20.83
N SER A 345 -13.36 9.40 21.53
CA SER A 345 -13.40 9.32 23.00
C SER A 345 -12.05 9.61 23.68
N GLY A 346 -10.94 9.63 22.94
CA GLY A 346 -9.58 9.66 23.46
C GLY A 346 -8.98 8.27 23.73
N ASP A 347 -9.77 7.20 23.60
CA ASP A 347 -9.27 5.83 23.74
C ASP A 347 -8.38 5.43 22.57
N VAL A 348 -7.46 4.49 22.81
CA VAL A 348 -6.60 3.93 21.75
C VAL A 348 -7.30 2.73 21.12
N ALA A 349 -7.37 2.72 19.79
CA ALA A 349 -7.78 1.56 19.00
C ALA A 349 -6.59 1.00 18.22
N LEU A 350 -6.53 -0.33 18.09
CA LEU A 350 -5.51 -1.02 17.29
C LEU A 350 -6.06 -1.33 15.90
N ILE A 351 -5.21 -1.20 14.88
CA ILE A 351 -5.57 -1.40 13.47
C ILE A 351 -4.82 -2.59 12.91
#